data_AF-A0A328C2P0-F1
#
_entry.id   AF-A0A328C2P0-F1
#
_cell.length_a   1.000
_cell.length_b   1.000
_cell.length_c   1.000
_cell.angle_alpha   90.00
_cell.angle_beta   90.00
_cell.angle_gamma   90.00
#
_symmetry.space_group_name_H-M   'P 1'
#
loop_
_entity.id
_entity.type
_entity.pdbx_description
1 polymer ?
#
loop_
_entity_poly.entity_id
_entity_poly.type
_entity_poly.pdbx_seq_one_letter_code
_entity_poly.pdbx_strand_id
1 'polypeptide(L)'
;MNRFALVSFALLSTTATGCIFGVDTSPLCDDSEPNCENGVWVFDTDIDAEDVGDVDDVDLDVDITPDTPDADVDPDTDTDLPPELTLEISGEEGPFILDPDTGSVTFGVECAPQGCTLDACTLSYEGGEVVTPVECAESIELPTAKLNAEGSWTLTVNASLDEQSTSASKTFDVRYAFEAGLEGYEAGESYAFSHPPTLESFCTRDGCDLTIACTDAGGGTLACEGLAFPEGEAEVVITLNACA
;
A
#
# COMPACT_ATOMS: atom_id res chain seq x y z
N MET A 1 -35.68 29.18 -25.47
CA MET A 1 -35.49 28.69 -24.10
C MET A 1 -34.07 28.15 -24.03
N ASN A 2 -33.15 28.90 -23.43
CA ASN A 2 -31.80 28.37 -23.17
C ASN A 2 -31.93 27.33 -22.06
N ARG A 3 -31.79 26.06 -22.41
CA ARG A 3 -31.68 24.98 -21.42
C ARG A 3 -30.20 24.89 -21.03
N PHE A 4 -29.91 25.09 -19.76
CA PHE A 4 -28.59 24.85 -19.19
C PHE A 4 -28.51 23.36 -18.84
N ALA A 5 -27.49 22.65 -19.35
CA ALA A 5 -27.22 21.26 -19.00
C ALA A 5 -26.11 21.21 -17.94
N LEU A 6 -26.24 20.34 -16.95
CA LEU A 6 -25.26 20.08 -15.90
C LEU A 6 -24.58 18.73 -16.15
N VAL A 7 -23.27 18.64 -15.99
CA VAL A 7 -22.51 17.41 -16.16
C VAL A 7 -21.80 17.11 -14.86
N SER A 8 -21.97 15.89 -14.32
CA SER A 8 -21.39 15.46 -13.04
C SER A 8 -20.37 14.34 -13.28
N PHE A 9 -19.16 14.46 -12.74
CA PHE A 9 -18.12 13.43 -12.87
C PHE A 9 -18.11 12.49 -11.66
N ALA A 10 -18.33 11.19 -11.88
CA ALA A 10 -18.30 10.18 -10.82
C ALA A 10 -17.34 9.03 -11.17
N LEU A 11 -16.37 8.78 -10.30
CA LEU A 11 -15.49 7.60 -10.33
C LEU A 11 -16.12 6.49 -9.47
N LEU A 12 -16.60 5.41 -10.08
CA LEU A 12 -17.00 4.19 -9.36
C LEU A 12 -15.93 3.12 -9.51
N SER A 13 -15.52 2.54 -8.38
CA SER A 13 -14.34 1.70 -8.34
C SER A 13 -14.61 0.43 -7.51
N THR A 14 -14.85 -0.69 -8.19
CA THR A 14 -14.69 -2.04 -7.61
C THR A 14 -14.27 -3.03 -8.70
N THR A 15 -13.00 -3.43 -8.70
CA THR A 15 -12.52 -4.82 -8.59
C THR A 15 -11.05 -4.93 -9.01
N ALA A 16 -10.32 -5.70 -8.21
CA ALA A 16 -8.92 -6.11 -8.30
C ALA A 16 -8.28 -6.17 -9.71
N THR A 17 -7.53 -5.13 -10.07
CA THR A 17 -6.25 -5.15 -10.83
C THR A 17 -5.78 -3.71 -11.02
N GLY A 18 -4.67 -3.31 -10.39
CA GLY A 18 -3.82 -2.17 -10.79
C GLY A 18 -4.40 -0.74 -10.92
N CYS A 19 -5.68 -0.49 -10.66
CA CYS A 19 -6.25 0.85 -10.76
C CYS A 19 -5.87 1.69 -9.53
N ILE A 20 -5.64 2.99 -9.69
CA ILE A 20 -5.49 3.90 -8.55
C ILE A 20 -6.89 4.08 -7.93
N PHE A 21 -7.07 3.52 -6.73
CA PHE A 21 -8.31 3.62 -5.95
C PHE A 21 -8.13 4.65 -4.83
N GLY A 22 -8.49 5.90 -5.10
CA GLY A 22 -8.82 6.86 -4.05
C GLY A 22 -10.31 6.78 -3.75
N VAL A 23 -10.70 5.97 -2.77
CA VAL A 23 -12.01 6.12 -2.12
C VAL A 23 -11.85 7.11 -0.98
N ASP A 24 -12.31 8.35 -1.16
CA ASP A 24 -12.88 9.06 -0.02
C ASP A 24 -14.39 8.83 -0.04
N THR A 25 -14.78 7.74 0.59
CA THR A 25 -16.08 7.67 1.22
C THR A 25 -15.82 7.49 2.70
N SER A 26 -15.32 8.55 3.35
CA SER A 26 -15.59 8.75 4.77
C SER A 26 -17.08 8.47 4.98
N PRO A 27 -17.49 7.47 5.79
CA PRO A 27 -18.89 7.22 6.01
C PRO A 27 -19.40 8.43 6.78
N LEU A 28 -20.09 9.34 6.08
CA LEU A 28 -20.95 10.31 6.71
C LEU A 28 -21.93 9.49 7.55
N CYS A 29 -21.74 9.52 8.86
CA CYS A 29 -22.72 8.97 9.78
C CYS A 29 -23.97 9.84 9.76
N ASP A 30 -25.12 9.23 9.99
CA ASP A 30 -26.36 9.98 10.18
C ASP A 30 -26.29 10.61 11.57
N ASP A 31 -26.64 11.90 11.73
CA ASP A 31 -26.69 12.58 13.05
C ASP A 31 -27.69 11.89 14.03
N SER A 32 -28.45 10.91 13.54
CA SER A 32 -29.28 9.99 14.30
C SER A 32 -28.49 8.93 15.08
N GLU A 33 -27.23 8.69 14.74
CA GLU A 33 -26.39 7.63 15.31
C GLU A 33 -25.65 8.12 16.56
N PRO A 34 -25.68 7.35 17.66
CA PRO A 34 -24.93 7.70 18.87
C PRO A 34 -23.44 7.63 18.53
N ASN A 35 -22.74 8.76 18.70
CA ASN A 35 -21.32 9.01 18.36
C ASN A 35 -21.06 9.65 16.99
N CYS A 36 -22.09 10.22 16.34
CA CYS A 36 -21.94 11.10 15.18
C CYS A 36 -22.16 12.57 15.56
N GLU A 37 -21.23 13.46 15.21
CA GLU A 37 -21.43 14.91 15.36
C GLU A 37 -21.08 15.63 14.05
N ASN A 38 -22.07 16.25 13.41
CA ASN A 38 -21.95 16.92 12.10
C ASN A 38 -21.39 16.00 10.99
N GLY A 39 -21.88 14.74 10.94
CA GLY A 39 -21.45 13.77 9.93
C GLY A 39 -20.05 13.19 10.13
N VAL A 40 -19.45 13.38 11.31
CA VAL A 40 -18.14 12.81 11.68
C VAL A 40 -18.28 11.93 12.92
N TRP A 41 -17.72 10.71 12.87
CA TRP A 41 -17.64 9.82 14.02
C TRP A 41 -16.71 10.39 15.10
N VAL A 42 -17.23 10.56 16.31
CA VAL A 42 -16.45 10.99 17.48
C VAL A 42 -16.29 9.78 18.40
N PHE A 43 -15.10 9.18 18.41
CA PHE A 43 -14.77 8.14 19.38
C PHE A 43 -14.17 8.81 20.62
N ASP A 44 -14.86 8.68 21.75
CA ASP A 44 -14.35 9.09 23.05
C ASP A 44 -13.21 8.15 23.44
N THR A 45 -11.97 8.65 23.50
CA THR A 45 -10.78 7.87 23.88
C THR A 45 -10.56 7.79 25.39
N ASP A 46 -11.60 7.99 26.20
CA ASP A 46 -11.55 7.79 27.64
C ASP A 46 -11.97 6.34 27.98
N ILE A 47 -11.14 5.38 27.57
CA ILE A 47 -11.09 4.08 28.26
C ILE A 47 -10.13 4.29 29.43
N ASP A 48 -10.69 4.71 30.56
CA ASP A 48 -10.04 4.56 31.85
C ASP A 48 -9.77 3.06 32.08
N ALA A 49 -8.48 2.74 32.07
CA ALA A 49 -7.94 1.47 32.51
C ALA A 49 -8.05 1.39 34.04
N GLU A 50 -9.14 0.83 34.56
CA GLU A 50 -9.24 0.42 35.96
C GLU A 50 -9.95 -0.95 36.05
N ASP A 51 -9.14 -1.97 36.31
CA ASP A 51 -9.32 -2.96 37.39
C ASP A 51 -10.62 -3.77 37.49
N VAL A 52 -10.52 -5.07 37.21
CA VAL A 52 -10.78 -6.10 38.23
C VAL A 52 -10.06 -7.39 37.86
N GLY A 53 -8.89 -7.57 38.47
CA GLY A 53 -8.26 -8.87 38.63
C GLY A 53 -9.05 -9.73 39.61
N ASP A 54 -9.39 -10.94 39.19
CA ASP A 54 -9.95 -11.99 40.04
C ASP A 54 -9.07 -13.24 39.87
N VAL A 55 -8.19 -13.49 40.83
CA VAL A 55 -7.56 -14.79 41.08
C VAL A 55 -7.16 -14.90 42.55
N ASP A 56 -8.08 -15.50 43.29
CA ASP A 56 -7.95 -16.39 44.45
C ASP A 56 -6.65 -16.41 45.27
N ASP A 57 -6.85 -16.14 46.56
CA ASP A 57 -6.11 -16.64 47.71
C ASP A 57 -5.83 -18.16 47.61
N VAL A 58 -4.56 -18.55 47.68
CA VAL A 58 -4.19 -19.80 48.36
C VAL A 58 -2.88 -19.65 49.12
N ASP A 59 -3.05 -19.63 50.43
CA ASP A 59 -2.05 -19.68 51.48
C ASP A 59 -1.55 -21.14 51.64
N LEU A 60 -0.26 -21.39 51.43
CA LEU A 60 0.40 -22.64 51.85
C LEU A 60 1.84 -22.36 52.30
N ASP A 61 1.96 -22.11 53.60
CA ASP A 61 3.17 -22.30 54.39
C ASP A 61 3.75 -23.71 54.17
N VAL A 62 4.95 -23.80 53.59
CA VAL A 62 5.81 -24.98 53.70
C VAL A 62 7.23 -24.52 54.04
N ASP A 63 7.55 -24.68 55.31
CA ASP A 63 8.89 -24.62 55.89
C ASP A 63 9.63 -25.94 55.56
N ILE A 64 10.65 -25.87 54.72
CA ILE A 64 11.62 -26.96 54.53
C ILE A 64 13.03 -26.36 54.58
N THR A 65 13.77 -26.81 55.59
CA THR A 65 15.18 -26.56 55.88
C THR A 65 16.13 -26.89 54.71
N PRO A 66 17.32 -26.26 54.65
CA PRO A 66 18.28 -26.47 53.57
C PRO A 66 19.10 -27.72 53.84
N ASP A 67 18.91 -28.76 53.02
CA ASP A 67 19.87 -29.86 52.91
C ASP A 67 20.16 -30.11 51.44
N THR A 68 21.34 -29.62 51.03
CA THR A 68 21.99 -29.93 49.76
C THR A 68 22.30 -31.43 49.69
N PRO A 69 22.17 -32.03 48.50
CA PRO A 69 23.20 -32.95 48.05
C PRO A 69 23.81 -32.47 46.74
N ASP A 70 25.13 -32.45 46.73
CA ASP A 70 25.99 -32.25 45.57
C ASP A 70 25.45 -32.95 44.33
N ALA A 71 25.21 -32.15 43.30
CA ALA A 71 25.33 -32.57 41.93
C ALA A 71 26.26 -31.57 41.25
N ASP A 72 27.57 -31.85 41.34
CA ASP A 72 28.56 -31.42 40.35
C ASP A 72 28.21 -32.07 39.00
N VAL A 73 27.09 -31.66 38.42
CA VAL A 73 26.89 -31.69 36.99
C VAL A 73 27.12 -30.25 36.59
N ASP A 74 28.39 -29.93 36.36
CA ASP A 74 28.70 -28.86 35.42
C ASP A 74 28.15 -29.38 34.08
N PRO A 75 27.02 -28.87 33.55
CA PRO A 75 26.84 -29.05 32.14
C PRO A 75 28.01 -28.27 31.54
N ASP A 76 28.93 -28.98 30.87
CA ASP A 76 29.68 -28.37 29.76
C ASP A 76 28.62 -27.90 28.75
N THR A 77 27.93 -26.81 29.08
CA THR A 77 27.35 -25.91 28.10
C THR A 77 28.58 -25.27 27.49
N ASP A 78 29.12 -25.94 26.47
CA ASP A 78 29.89 -25.35 25.38
C ASP A 78 29.12 -24.11 24.92
N THR A 79 29.33 -23.01 25.65
CA THR A 79 28.81 -21.67 25.36
C THR A 79 29.77 -20.98 24.38
N ASP A 80 30.79 -21.70 23.93
CA ASP A 80 31.76 -21.32 22.90
C ASP A 80 31.26 -21.62 21.48
N LEU A 81 29.97 -21.93 21.30
CA LEU A 81 29.39 -21.86 19.96
C LEU A 81 29.40 -20.39 19.53
N PRO A 82 30.06 -20.04 18.41
CA PRO A 82 30.08 -18.67 17.93
C PRO A 82 28.63 -18.21 17.68
N PRO A 83 28.32 -16.93 17.92
CA PRO A 83 26.98 -16.40 17.70
C PRO A 83 26.52 -16.68 16.26
N GLU A 84 25.27 -17.12 16.13
CA GLU A 84 24.66 -17.44 14.84
C GLU A 84 24.45 -16.16 14.03
N LEU A 85 24.87 -16.18 12.76
CA LEU A 85 24.67 -15.08 11.83
C LEU A 85 23.20 -15.03 11.36
N THR A 86 22.52 -13.92 11.66
CA THR A 86 21.14 -13.66 11.20
C THR A 86 21.09 -12.45 10.28
N LEU A 87 20.20 -12.51 9.29
CA LEU A 87 20.01 -11.45 8.30
C LEU A 87 18.52 -11.33 7.99
N GLU A 88 17.98 -10.12 8.13
CA GLU A 88 16.57 -9.83 7.86
C GLU A 88 16.43 -8.60 6.97
N ILE A 89 15.45 -8.64 6.06
CA ILE A 89 15.10 -7.51 5.19
C ILE A 89 13.70 -7.02 5.57
N SER A 90 13.64 -5.80 6.10
CA SER A 90 12.41 -5.11 6.48
C SER A 90 11.98 -4.10 5.41
N GLY A 91 10.71 -3.68 5.45
CA GLY A 91 10.12 -2.75 4.48
C GLY A 91 8.64 -3.06 4.26
N GLU A 92 7.92 -2.15 3.59
CA GLU A 92 6.51 -2.37 3.28
C GLU A 92 6.29 -3.61 2.40
N GLU A 93 5.14 -4.24 2.56
CA GLU A 93 4.67 -5.32 1.71
C GLU A 93 3.69 -4.72 0.71
N GLY A 94 4.21 -4.26 -0.44
CA GLY A 94 3.42 -3.60 -1.46
C GLY A 94 3.33 -4.39 -2.77
N PRO A 95 2.35 -4.07 -3.62
CA PRO A 95 2.66 -3.29 -4.80
C PRO A 95 2.99 -1.84 -4.44
N PHE A 96 4.16 -1.37 -4.84
CA PHE A 96 4.61 0.02 -4.72
C PHE A 96 4.16 0.81 -5.95
N ILE A 97 3.41 1.89 -5.74
CA ILE A 97 3.05 2.84 -6.81
C ILE A 97 4.07 3.98 -6.80
N LEU A 98 4.95 4.02 -7.79
CA LEU A 98 6.06 4.97 -7.87
C LEU A 98 5.82 6.02 -8.94
N ASP A 99 6.24 7.26 -8.66
CA ASP A 99 6.38 8.26 -9.72
C ASP A 99 7.42 7.77 -10.75
N PRO A 100 7.13 7.83 -12.06
CA PRO A 100 7.99 7.29 -13.10
C PRO A 100 9.36 8.00 -13.20
N ASP A 101 9.45 9.26 -12.76
CA ASP A 101 10.65 10.07 -12.88
C ASP A 101 11.44 10.19 -11.57
N THR A 102 10.75 10.17 -10.43
CA THR A 102 11.30 10.54 -9.12
C THR A 102 11.00 9.56 -7.99
N GLY A 103 10.22 8.50 -8.24
CA GLY A 103 9.82 7.54 -7.23
C GLY A 103 10.97 6.68 -6.70
N SER A 104 10.79 6.16 -5.48
CA SER A 104 11.75 5.24 -4.83
C SER A 104 11.05 4.39 -3.78
N VAL A 105 11.60 3.20 -3.52
CA VAL A 105 11.24 2.34 -2.39
C VAL A 105 12.48 2.08 -1.53
N THR A 106 12.29 1.96 -0.21
CA THR A 106 13.39 1.76 0.74
C THR A 106 13.16 0.50 1.56
N PHE A 107 14.24 -0.29 1.71
CA PHE A 107 14.26 -1.49 2.53
C PHE A 107 15.30 -1.36 3.65
N GLY A 108 14.94 -1.80 4.85
CA GLY A 108 15.88 -1.94 5.96
C GLY A 108 16.57 -3.31 5.89
N VAL A 109 17.84 -3.35 6.26
CA VAL A 109 18.63 -4.58 6.38
C VAL A 109 19.23 -4.62 7.77
N GLU A 110 18.85 -5.64 8.52
CA GLU A 110 19.40 -5.89 9.86
C GLU A 110 20.28 -7.13 9.78
N CYS A 111 21.57 -6.97 10.12
CA CYS A 111 22.49 -8.09 10.26
C CYS A 111 23.02 -8.17 11.69
N ALA A 112 22.91 -9.35 12.28
CA ALA A 112 23.42 -9.64 13.60
C ALA A 112 24.25 -10.93 13.59
N PRO A 113 25.21 -11.09 14.52
CA PRO A 113 25.62 -10.13 15.56
C PRO A 113 26.48 -8.97 15.02
N GLN A 114 26.87 -8.05 15.91
CA GLN A 114 27.77 -6.95 15.59
C GLN A 114 29.10 -7.46 14.99
N GLY A 115 29.53 -6.86 13.88
CA GLY A 115 30.69 -7.31 13.11
C GLY A 115 30.33 -8.08 11.84
N CYS A 116 29.04 -8.41 11.64
CA CYS A 116 28.54 -8.87 10.36
C CYS A 116 28.85 -7.86 9.24
N THR A 117 29.23 -8.37 8.07
CA THR A 117 29.45 -7.58 6.85
C THR A 117 28.40 -7.93 5.80
N LEU A 118 27.80 -6.91 5.17
CA LEU A 118 26.95 -7.08 4.00
C LEU A 118 27.86 -7.18 2.75
N ASP A 119 27.88 -8.35 2.11
CA ASP A 119 28.84 -8.65 1.04
C ASP A 119 28.33 -8.25 -0.34
N ALA A 120 27.05 -8.55 -0.61
CA ALA A 120 26.45 -8.35 -1.92
C ALA A 120 24.95 -8.13 -1.81
N CYS A 121 24.46 -7.12 -2.53
CA CYS A 121 23.05 -6.77 -2.61
C CYS A 121 22.70 -6.74 -4.08
N THR A 122 21.67 -7.50 -4.43
CA THR A 122 21.37 -7.82 -5.81
C THR A 122 19.88 -7.68 -6.05
N LEU A 123 19.54 -7.16 -7.22
CA LEU A 123 18.17 -6.94 -7.63
C LEU A 123 17.89 -7.73 -8.90
N SER A 124 16.80 -8.49 -8.90
CA SER A 124 16.32 -9.26 -10.06
C SER A 124 14.86 -8.95 -10.35
N TYR A 125 14.50 -8.94 -11.62
CA TYR A 125 13.13 -8.80 -12.12
C TYR A 125 12.61 -10.17 -12.59
N GLU A 126 11.33 -10.46 -12.35
CA GLU A 126 10.58 -11.69 -12.67
C GLU A 126 11.33 -12.76 -13.49
N GLY A 127 11.82 -13.80 -12.81
CA GLY A 127 12.39 -15.00 -13.44
C GLY A 127 13.71 -14.80 -14.21
N GLY A 128 14.29 -13.59 -14.17
CA GLY A 128 15.54 -13.24 -14.83
C GLY A 128 16.81 -13.58 -14.03
N GLU A 129 17.95 -13.48 -14.71
CA GLU A 129 19.28 -13.47 -14.08
C GLU A 129 19.43 -12.25 -13.16
N VAL A 130 20.28 -12.32 -12.14
CA VAL A 130 20.58 -11.17 -11.26
C VAL A 130 21.04 -9.99 -12.10
N VAL A 131 20.22 -8.93 -12.18
CA VAL A 131 20.37 -7.90 -13.22
C VAL A 131 21.32 -6.79 -12.76
N THR A 132 21.24 -6.40 -11.49
CA THR A 132 21.94 -5.18 -11.05
C THR A 132 22.48 -5.32 -9.62
N PRO A 133 23.80 -5.19 -9.42
CA PRO A 133 24.32 -4.96 -8.08
C PRO A 133 23.81 -3.61 -7.57
N VAL A 134 23.31 -3.60 -6.35
CA VAL A 134 22.92 -2.38 -5.63
C VAL A 134 23.87 -2.16 -4.47
N GLU A 135 23.97 -0.92 -4.02
CA GLU A 135 24.80 -0.60 -2.86
C GLU A 135 24.19 -1.26 -1.62
N CYS A 136 24.99 -2.06 -0.93
CA CYS A 136 24.61 -2.61 0.37
C CYS A 136 24.75 -1.56 1.44
N ALA A 137 23.67 -1.31 2.15
CA ALA A 137 23.63 -0.51 3.36
C ALA A 137 22.54 -1.07 4.27
N GLU A 138 22.54 -0.65 5.54
CA GLU A 138 21.44 -0.94 6.47
C GLU A 138 20.10 -0.36 5.98
N SER A 139 20.14 0.64 5.09
CA SER A 139 19.00 1.19 4.39
C SER A 139 19.28 1.24 2.89
N ILE A 140 18.57 0.41 2.12
CA ILE A 140 18.74 0.28 0.68
C ILE A 140 17.60 1.02 -0.02
N GLU A 141 17.95 2.13 -0.70
CA GLU A 141 17.02 2.88 -1.53
C GLU A 141 17.11 2.42 -3.00
N LEU A 142 15.96 2.06 -3.55
CA LEU A 142 15.78 1.64 -4.94
C LEU A 142 14.94 2.68 -5.68
N PRO A 143 15.56 3.62 -6.42
CA PRO A 143 14.84 4.58 -7.23
C PRO A 143 14.24 3.92 -8.48
N THR A 144 13.22 4.56 -9.06
CA THR A 144 12.58 4.14 -10.32
C THR A 144 13.60 3.91 -11.45
N ALA A 145 14.68 4.69 -11.51
CA ALA A 145 15.75 4.50 -12.49
C ALA A 145 16.43 3.10 -12.40
N LYS A 146 16.44 2.46 -11.22
CA LYS A 146 16.90 1.08 -11.03
C LYS A 146 15.77 0.07 -11.26
N LEU A 147 14.57 0.41 -10.79
CA LEU A 147 13.35 -0.38 -10.97
C LEU A 147 12.69 0.00 -12.29
N ASN A 148 13.32 -0.33 -13.41
CA ASN A 148 13.00 0.18 -14.75
C ASN A 148 11.88 -0.59 -15.48
N ALA A 149 11.09 -1.39 -14.75
CA ALA A 149 9.96 -2.13 -15.27
C ALA A 149 8.93 -2.35 -14.15
N GLU A 150 7.65 -2.37 -14.52
CA GLU A 150 6.57 -2.76 -13.61
C GLU A 150 6.51 -4.28 -13.48
N GLY A 151 6.10 -4.77 -12.31
CA GLY A 151 5.99 -6.21 -12.00
C GLY A 151 6.82 -6.60 -10.77
N SER A 152 7.07 -7.89 -10.61
CA SER A 152 7.72 -8.41 -9.41
C SER A 152 9.24 -8.27 -9.45
N TRP A 153 9.79 -7.69 -8.40
CA TRP A 153 11.21 -7.51 -8.16
C TRP A 153 11.62 -8.28 -6.90
N THR A 154 12.82 -8.84 -6.89
CA THR A 154 13.40 -9.52 -5.72
C THR A 154 14.73 -8.88 -5.36
N LEU A 155 14.80 -8.31 -4.15
CA LEU A 155 16.03 -7.87 -3.51
C LEU A 155 16.62 -9.03 -2.73
N THR A 156 17.85 -9.41 -3.04
CA THR A 156 18.62 -10.44 -2.31
C THR A 156 19.85 -9.81 -1.70
N VAL A 157 20.04 -10.00 -0.39
CA VAL A 157 21.17 -9.54 0.39
C VAL A 157 21.94 -10.73 0.91
N ASN A 158 23.25 -10.72 0.74
CA ASN A 158 24.18 -11.70 1.28
C ASN A 158 25.02 -11.03 2.37
N ALA A 159 25.27 -11.77 3.44
CA ALA A 159 26.08 -11.31 4.54
C ALA A 159 27.02 -12.40 5.05
N SER A 160 28.13 -11.99 5.65
CA SER A 160 29.10 -12.90 6.23
C SER A 160 29.62 -12.41 7.58
N LEU A 161 30.02 -13.37 8.41
CA LEU A 161 30.71 -13.17 9.67
C LEU A 161 31.66 -14.34 9.87
N ASP A 162 32.96 -14.04 9.88
CA ASP A 162 34.04 -15.03 9.93
C ASP A 162 33.90 -16.10 8.83
N GLU A 163 33.61 -17.34 9.19
CA GLU A 163 33.41 -18.47 8.26
C GLU A 163 31.92 -18.73 7.95
N GLN A 164 31.01 -17.95 8.53
CA GLN A 164 29.57 -18.04 8.30
C GLN A 164 29.14 -17.12 7.15
N SER A 165 28.21 -17.59 6.33
CA SER A 165 27.55 -16.81 5.29
C SER A 165 26.07 -17.11 5.27
N THR A 166 25.24 -16.08 5.12
CA THR A 166 23.79 -16.21 4.99
C THR A 166 23.25 -15.32 3.88
N SER A 167 22.01 -15.57 3.46
CA SER A 167 21.31 -14.80 2.45
C SER A 167 19.85 -14.61 2.83
N ALA A 168 19.33 -13.40 2.64
CA ALA A 168 17.92 -13.07 2.78
C ALA A 168 17.40 -12.48 1.47
N SER A 169 16.13 -12.73 1.16
CA SER A 169 15.49 -12.20 -0.04
C SER A 169 14.10 -11.67 0.26
N LYS A 170 13.74 -10.54 -0.35
CA LYS A 170 12.39 -9.97 -0.29
C LYS A 170 11.88 -9.68 -1.70
N THR A 171 10.68 -10.15 -1.98
CA THR A 171 9.98 -9.91 -3.25
C THR A 171 8.90 -8.86 -3.05
N PHE A 172 8.78 -7.96 -4.01
CA PHE A 172 7.80 -6.88 -4.01
C PHE A 172 7.38 -6.52 -5.43
N ASP A 173 6.17 -5.99 -5.58
CA ASP A 173 5.66 -5.55 -6.87
C ASP A 173 5.88 -4.05 -7.06
N VAL A 174 6.25 -3.63 -8.27
CA VAL A 174 6.39 -2.21 -8.64
C VAL A 174 5.39 -1.88 -9.73
N ARG A 175 4.73 -0.73 -9.59
CA ARG A 175 3.87 -0.10 -10.59
C ARG A 175 4.22 1.38 -10.69
N TYR A 176 3.97 1.98 -11.83
CA TYR A 176 4.14 3.42 -12.00
C TYR A 176 2.82 4.16 -11.91
N ALA A 177 2.85 5.29 -11.21
CA ALA A 177 1.77 6.24 -11.22
C ALA A 177 1.52 6.75 -12.65
N PHE A 178 0.25 6.93 -12.98
CA PHE A 178 -0.17 7.54 -14.22
C PHE A 178 -1.41 8.40 -13.97
N GLU A 179 -1.64 9.36 -14.87
CA GLU A 179 -2.79 10.24 -14.84
C GLU A 179 -3.69 9.91 -16.03
N ALA A 180 -4.99 9.95 -15.81
CA ALA A 180 -5.98 9.81 -16.85
C ALA A 180 -7.19 10.68 -16.53
N GLY A 181 -7.81 11.25 -17.55
CA GLY A 181 -8.92 12.17 -17.37
C GLY A 181 -9.48 12.69 -18.67
N LEU A 182 -10.30 13.73 -18.56
CA LEU A 182 -10.79 14.50 -19.70
C LEU A 182 -10.13 15.86 -19.71
N GLU A 183 -9.72 16.32 -20.90
CA GLU A 183 -9.05 17.60 -21.05
C GLU A 183 -9.95 18.76 -20.60
N GLY A 184 -9.46 19.55 -19.65
CA GLY A 184 -10.17 20.72 -19.13
C GLY A 184 -11.28 20.40 -18.11
N TYR A 185 -11.34 19.17 -17.60
CA TYR A 185 -12.30 18.77 -16.57
C TYR A 185 -11.60 18.10 -15.39
N GLU A 186 -11.96 18.55 -14.19
CA GLU A 186 -11.53 17.96 -12.93
C GLU A 186 -12.51 16.86 -12.49
N ALA A 187 -11.95 15.79 -11.94
CA ALA A 187 -12.74 14.69 -11.40
C ALA A 187 -13.60 15.16 -10.21
N GLY A 188 -14.84 14.69 -10.12
CA GLY A 188 -15.77 15.03 -9.03
C GLY A 188 -16.47 16.38 -9.18
N GLU A 189 -16.11 17.20 -10.16
CA GLU A 189 -16.75 18.50 -10.37
C GLU A 189 -18.02 18.43 -11.22
N SER A 190 -18.83 19.48 -11.12
CA SER A 190 -20.02 19.68 -11.95
C SER A 190 -19.88 20.88 -12.88
N TYR A 191 -20.16 20.69 -14.16
CA TYR A 191 -19.99 21.73 -15.19
C TYR A 191 -21.30 22.04 -15.90
N ALA A 192 -21.55 23.33 -16.14
CA ALA A 192 -22.74 23.79 -16.85
C ALA A 192 -22.42 24.26 -18.27
N PHE A 193 -23.15 23.75 -19.26
CA PHE A 193 -22.99 24.14 -20.66
C PHE A 193 -24.29 24.61 -21.28
N SER A 194 -24.15 25.53 -22.26
CA SER A 194 -25.27 25.93 -23.13
C SER A 194 -25.41 25.00 -24.35
N HIS A 195 -24.32 24.33 -24.74
CA HIS A 195 -24.29 23.31 -25.80
C HIS A 195 -23.27 22.23 -25.39
N PRO A 196 -23.53 20.95 -25.68
CA PRO A 196 -22.59 19.87 -25.38
C PRO A 196 -21.20 20.10 -26.00
N PRO A 197 -20.11 20.03 -25.20
CA PRO A 197 -18.75 20.05 -25.72
C PRO A 197 -18.37 18.69 -26.32
N THR A 198 -17.29 18.67 -27.11
CA THR A 198 -16.58 17.43 -27.42
C THR A 198 -15.72 17.06 -26.22
N LEU A 199 -15.72 15.79 -25.84
CA LEU A 199 -14.90 15.27 -24.74
C LEU A 199 -13.62 14.67 -25.34
N GLU A 200 -12.48 15.21 -24.94
CA GLU A 200 -11.16 14.66 -25.28
C GLU A 200 -10.59 14.01 -24.03
N SER A 201 -10.23 12.73 -24.12
CA SER A 201 -9.66 11.98 -23.00
C SER A 201 -8.16 11.85 -23.16
N PHE A 202 -7.44 11.87 -22.05
CA PHE A 202 -6.00 11.65 -22.01
C PHE A 202 -5.64 10.54 -21.03
N CYS A 203 -4.49 9.91 -21.26
CA CYS A 203 -3.80 9.06 -20.31
C CYS A 203 -2.30 9.26 -20.49
N THR A 204 -1.55 9.39 -19.39
CA THR A 204 -0.10 9.61 -19.46
C THR A 204 0.70 8.32 -19.66
N ARG A 205 0.05 7.16 -19.46
CA ARG A 205 0.67 5.83 -19.66
C ARG A 205 0.42 5.30 -21.06
N ASP A 206 1.48 4.83 -21.71
CA ASP A 206 1.38 4.08 -22.96
C ASP A 206 0.63 2.76 -22.73
N GLY A 207 -0.24 2.39 -23.68
CA GLY A 207 -1.05 1.17 -23.58
C GLY A 207 -2.24 1.27 -22.61
N CYS A 208 -2.59 2.49 -22.18
CA CYS A 208 -3.73 2.75 -21.33
C CYS A 208 -5.06 2.57 -22.05
N ASP A 209 -5.88 1.68 -21.53
CA ASP A 209 -7.24 1.43 -21.98
C ASP A 209 -8.20 2.38 -21.25
N LEU A 210 -8.74 3.34 -22.01
CA LEU A 210 -9.74 4.29 -21.53
C LEU A 210 -11.13 3.85 -21.96
N THR A 211 -12.04 3.74 -20.99
CA THR A 211 -13.47 3.52 -21.24
C THR A 211 -14.27 4.66 -20.66
N ILE A 212 -15.05 5.33 -21.51
CA ILE A 212 -15.94 6.43 -21.12
C ILE A 212 -17.38 5.94 -21.18
N ALA A 213 -18.11 6.10 -20.09
CA ALA A 213 -19.53 5.83 -19.99
C ALA A 213 -20.29 7.11 -19.62
N CYS A 214 -21.46 7.29 -20.23
CA CYS A 214 -22.33 8.43 -19.96
C CYS A 214 -23.71 7.91 -19.58
N THR A 215 -24.27 8.44 -18.50
CA THR A 215 -25.61 8.12 -18.06
C THR A 215 -26.44 9.36 -17.78
N ASP A 216 -27.75 9.28 -17.95
CA ASP A 216 -28.66 10.32 -17.45
C ASP A 216 -28.73 10.32 -15.91
N ALA A 217 -29.39 11.32 -15.31
CA ALA A 217 -29.58 11.39 -13.86
C ALA A 217 -30.36 10.21 -13.25
N GLY A 218 -31.10 9.44 -14.06
CA GLY A 218 -31.79 8.23 -13.67
C GLY A 218 -30.97 6.94 -13.86
N GLY A 219 -29.72 7.04 -14.35
CA GLY A 219 -28.83 5.91 -14.64
C GLY A 219 -29.05 5.26 -16.01
N GLY A 220 -29.83 5.89 -16.91
CA GLY A 220 -30.02 5.42 -18.29
C GLY A 220 -28.76 5.65 -19.14
N THR A 221 -28.35 4.66 -19.93
CA THR A 221 -27.13 4.75 -20.75
C THR A 221 -27.30 5.69 -21.94
N LEU A 222 -26.28 6.54 -22.16
CA LEU A 222 -26.22 7.53 -23.24
C LEU A 222 -24.99 7.32 -24.12
N ALA A 223 -25.05 7.87 -25.33
CA ALA A 223 -23.87 7.98 -26.18
C ALA A 223 -22.99 9.14 -25.71
N CYS A 224 -21.71 8.87 -25.41
CA CYS A 224 -20.75 9.89 -25.00
C CYS A 224 -20.21 10.75 -26.15
N GLU A 225 -20.31 10.26 -27.39
CA GLU A 225 -19.78 10.96 -28.56
C GLU A 225 -20.48 12.32 -28.74
N GLY A 226 -19.71 13.40 -28.56
CA GLY A 226 -20.19 14.77 -28.68
C GLY A 226 -21.29 15.14 -27.69
N LEU A 227 -21.45 14.39 -26.59
CA LEU A 227 -22.54 14.53 -25.60
C LEU A 227 -23.88 14.84 -26.29
N ALA A 228 -24.27 14.01 -27.26
CA ALA A 228 -25.54 14.15 -27.95
C ALA A 228 -26.70 13.89 -26.97
N PHE A 229 -27.04 14.90 -26.16
CA PHE A 229 -28.13 14.82 -25.19
C PHE A 229 -29.42 14.44 -25.93
N PRO A 230 -30.08 13.34 -25.55
CA PRO A 230 -31.45 13.10 -25.98
C PRO A 230 -32.31 14.31 -25.61
N GLU A 231 -33.30 14.65 -26.44
CA GLU A 231 -34.23 15.73 -26.10
C GLU A 231 -34.92 15.44 -24.76
N GLY A 232 -34.59 16.21 -23.72
CA GLY A 232 -35.26 16.12 -22.40
C GLY A 232 -34.34 15.89 -21.21
N GLU A 233 -33.07 15.55 -21.43
CA GLU A 233 -32.12 15.30 -20.35
C GLU A 233 -31.32 16.58 -20.03
N ALA A 234 -31.35 16.99 -18.77
CA ALA A 234 -30.69 18.20 -18.28
C ALA A 234 -29.41 17.90 -17.49
N GLU A 235 -29.19 16.63 -17.14
CA GLU A 235 -28.04 16.20 -16.37
C GLU A 235 -27.49 14.89 -16.92
N VAL A 236 -26.17 14.84 -17.08
CA VAL A 236 -25.43 13.65 -17.52
C VAL A 236 -24.27 13.39 -16.58
N VAL A 237 -24.16 12.15 -16.15
CA VAL A 237 -23.03 11.66 -15.37
C VAL A 237 -22.03 11.01 -16.32
N ILE A 238 -20.77 11.42 -16.24
CA ILE A 238 -19.68 10.84 -17.01
C ILE A 238 -18.76 10.07 -16.07
N THR A 239 -18.49 8.82 -16.44
CA THR A 239 -17.53 7.95 -15.76
C THR A 239 -16.42 7.61 -16.74
N LEU A 240 -15.19 7.92 -16.35
CA LEU A 240 -13.98 7.53 -17.07
C LEU A 240 -13.26 6.47 -16.25
N ASN A 241 -13.02 5.32 -16.88
CA ASN A 241 -12.20 4.25 -16.32
C ASN A 241 -10.91 4.17 -17.12
N ALA A 242 -9.78 4.13 -16.41
CA ALA A 242 -8.46 4.01 -16.99
C ALA A 242 -7.75 2.79 -16.40
N CYS A 243 -7.38 1.86 -17.27
CA CYS A 243 -6.64 0.65 -16.92
C CYS A 243 -5.33 0.62 -17.70
N ALA A 244 -4.26 0.17 -17.04
CA ALA A 244 -2.99 -0.10 -17.71
C ALA A 244 -2.17 -1.13 -16.91
#